data_AF-A0A1Q7IAA7-F1
#
_entry.id   AF-A0A1Q7IAA7-F1
#
_cell.length_a   1.000
_cell.length_b   1.000
_cell.length_c   1.000
_cell.angle_alpha   90.00
_cell.angle_beta   90.00
_cell.angle_gamma   90.00
#
_symmetry.space_group_name_H-M   'P 1'
#
loop_
_entity.id
_entity.type
_entity.pdbx_description
1 polymer ?
#
loop_
_entity_poly.entity_id
_entity_poly.type
_entity_poly.pdbx_seq_one_letter_code
_entity_poly.pdbx_strand_id
1 'polypeptide(L)'
;MSCRKISSYAALLAILLLPACTTVPQGPPEVDVSGTWSGTWSTPGAESGTLEMRLQQNDGKVAGTVRVKGSTVGDPSGRLEGGVTGKVFRFRLPADPLTGELTVNGDTMTGTGNRDVFWQIELTRQK
;
A
#
# COMPACT_ATOMS: atom_id res chain seq x y z
N MET A 1 -61.85 -33.37 -3.86
CA MET A 1 -61.19 -34.34 -2.97
C MET A 1 -59.70 -34.30 -3.28
N SER A 2 -58.73 -34.18 -2.39
CA SER A 2 -58.66 -33.97 -0.96
C SER A 2 -57.22 -33.50 -0.71
N CYS A 3 -57.05 -32.55 0.19
CA CYS A 3 -55.78 -32.03 0.69
C CYS A 3 -54.91 -33.17 1.26
N ARG A 4 -53.61 -33.18 0.98
CA ARG A 4 -52.67 -34.12 1.61
C ARG A 4 -51.40 -33.41 2.11
N LYS A 5 -51.57 -32.84 3.30
CA LYS A 5 -50.64 -32.75 4.45
C LYS A 5 -49.17 -32.40 4.16
N ILE A 6 -48.85 -31.11 4.35
CA ILE A 6 -47.50 -30.62 4.66
C ILE A 6 -47.16 -31.09 6.08
N SER A 7 -46.17 -31.96 6.22
CA SER A 7 -45.66 -32.42 7.52
C SER A 7 -44.36 -31.68 7.83
N SER A 8 -44.44 -30.79 8.80
CA SER A 8 -43.34 -30.01 9.37
C SER A 8 -42.25 -30.93 9.92
N TYR A 9 -41.00 -30.75 9.48
CA TYR A 9 -39.83 -31.01 10.31
C TYR A 9 -38.84 -29.87 10.14
N ALA A 10 -38.63 -29.18 11.26
CA ALA A 10 -37.62 -28.19 11.48
C ALA A 10 -36.22 -28.74 11.16
N ALA A 11 -35.35 -27.90 10.61
CA ALA A 11 -34.07 -27.57 11.25
C ALA A 11 -33.19 -26.73 10.32
N LEU A 12 -32.57 -25.70 10.92
CA LEU A 12 -31.28 -25.13 10.52
C LEU A 12 -31.22 -24.40 9.18
N LEU A 13 -31.73 -23.16 9.17
CA LEU A 13 -31.24 -22.15 8.22
C LEU A 13 -29.85 -21.70 8.69
N ALA A 14 -28.82 -22.37 8.17
CA ALA A 14 -27.44 -21.92 8.28
C ALA A 14 -27.28 -20.59 7.53
N ILE A 15 -27.08 -19.50 8.28
CA ILE A 15 -26.69 -18.20 7.72
C ILE A 15 -25.29 -18.39 7.12
N LEU A 16 -25.22 -18.49 5.79
CA LEU A 16 -23.96 -18.44 5.04
C LEU A 16 -23.30 -17.08 5.28
N LEU A 17 -22.26 -17.07 6.11
CA LEU A 17 -21.26 -16.00 6.14
C LEU A 17 -20.56 -15.99 4.78
N LEU A 18 -20.98 -15.08 3.89
CA LEU A 18 -20.26 -14.81 2.66
C LEU A 18 -18.86 -14.32 3.04
N PRO A 19 -17.78 -14.97 2.57
CA PRO A 19 -16.44 -14.43 2.75
C PRO A 19 -16.42 -13.09 2.02
N ALA A 20 -16.26 -11.99 2.76
CA ALA A 20 -15.95 -10.69 2.19
C ALA A 20 -14.64 -10.85 1.44
N CYS A 21 -14.74 -11.04 0.12
CA CYS A 21 -13.60 -10.99 -0.77
C CYS A 21 -13.04 -9.58 -0.62
N THR A 22 -11.92 -9.43 0.09
CA THR A 22 -11.21 -8.16 0.18
C THR A 22 -10.77 -7.79 -1.23
N THR A 23 -11.56 -6.97 -1.91
CA THR A 23 -11.27 -6.49 -3.25
C THR A 23 -9.92 -5.79 -3.23
N VAL A 24 -8.92 -6.39 -3.89
CA VAL A 24 -7.69 -5.67 -4.24
C VAL A 24 -8.13 -4.39 -4.95
N PRO A 25 -7.64 -3.20 -4.58
CA PRO A 25 -7.97 -1.99 -5.31
C PRO A 25 -7.66 -2.20 -6.80
N GLN A 26 -8.70 -2.27 -7.62
CA GLN A 26 -8.62 -2.39 -9.07
C GLN A 26 -9.27 -1.12 -9.63
N GLY A 27 -8.47 -0.24 -10.24
CA GLY A 27 -8.97 1.02 -10.76
C GLY A 27 -7.89 1.89 -11.40
N PRO A 28 -8.28 2.91 -12.18
CA PRO A 28 -7.34 3.91 -12.68
C PRO A 28 -6.69 4.68 -11.52
N PRO A 29 -5.54 5.34 -11.73
CA PRO A 29 -4.98 6.27 -10.76
C PRO A 29 -5.93 7.45 -10.55
N GLU A 30 -6.21 7.80 -9.28
CA GLU A 30 -6.99 8.99 -8.91
C GLU A 30 -6.09 10.18 -8.52
N VAL A 31 -4.78 9.92 -8.38
CA VAL A 31 -3.78 10.90 -7.93
C VAL A 31 -2.55 10.87 -8.84
N ASP A 32 -1.85 12.01 -8.89
CA ASP A 32 -0.53 12.14 -9.50
C ASP A 32 0.55 12.25 -8.41
N VAL A 33 1.47 11.29 -8.39
CA VAL A 33 2.58 11.22 -7.44
C VAL A 33 3.85 11.88 -7.97
N SER A 34 3.84 12.42 -9.18
CA SER A 34 5.02 13.04 -9.80
C SER A 34 5.60 14.18 -8.95
N GLY A 35 6.92 14.25 -8.85
CA GLY A 35 7.63 15.29 -8.09
C GLY A 35 8.54 14.72 -7.02
N THR A 36 8.99 15.61 -6.13
CA THR A 36 9.88 15.25 -5.01
C THR A 36 9.07 15.14 -3.72
N TRP A 37 9.33 14.08 -2.96
CA TRP A 37 8.72 13.79 -1.67
C TRP A 37 9.81 13.58 -0.64
N SER A 38 9.67 14.17 0.54
CA SER A 38 10.64 13.99 1.62
C SER A 38 9.94 13.82 2.95
N GLY A 39 10.52 13.02 3.83
CA GLY A 39 10.02 12.79 5.17
C GLY A 39 10.83 11.72 5.89
N THR A 40 10.14 10.87 6.64
CA THR A 40 10.77 9.93 7.57
C THR A 40 10.27 8.51 7.36
N TRP A 41 11.08 7.58 7.86
CA TRP A 41 10.67 6.20 8.09
C TRP A 41 11.02 5.82 9.54
N SER A 42 10.28 4.88 10.11
CA SER A 42 10.58 4.34 11.44
C SER A 42 10.11 2.90 11.59
N THR A 43 10.81 2.12 12.41
CA THR A 43 10.34 0.85 12.95
C THR A 43 10.01 1.07 14.42
N PRO A 44 8.79 0.77 14.89
CA PRO A 44 8.40 1.00 16.28
C PRO A 44 9.39 0.39 17.28
N GLY A 45 9.98 1.24 18.13
CA GLY A 45 10.93 0.83 19.17
C GLY A 45 12.33 0.44 18.68
N ALA A 46 12.65 0.67 17.40
CA ALA A 46 13.94 0.31 16.82
C ALA A 46 14.59 1.51 16.11
N GLU A 47 14.63 1.49 14.78
CA GLU A 47 15.34 2.47 13.97
C GLU A 47 14.39 3.54 13.42
N SER A 48 14.94 4.70 13.10
CA SER A 48 14.25 5.71 12.31
C SER A 48 15.24 6.51 11.49
N GLY A 49 14.73 7.17 10.46
CA GLY A 49 15.57 7.93 9.56
C GLY A 49 14.82 8.77 8.56
N THR A 50 15.52 9.20 7.54
CA THR A 50 14.98 10.09 6.49
C THR A 50 14.81 9.35 5.18
N LEU A 51 13.82 9.79 4.40
CA LEU A 51 13.48 9.23 3.11
C LEU A 51 13.17 10.36 2.13
N GLU A 52 13.81 10.36 0.97
CA GLU A 52 13.50 11.24 -0.16
C GLU A 52 13.17 10.38 -1.38
N MET A 53 12.08 10.70 -2.07
CA MET A 53 11.72 10.11 -3.36
C MET A 53 11.62 11.18 -4.45
N ARG A 54 12.06 10.84 -5.66
CA ARG A 54 11.79 11.60 -6.88
C ARG A 54 11.05 10.69 -7.83
N LEU A 55 9.81 11.05 -8.14
CA LEU A 55 8.85 10.20 -8.81
C LEU A 55 8.38 10.85 -10.11
N GLN A 56 8.26 10.03 -11.15
CA GLN A 56 7.64 10.38 -12.42
C GLN A 56 6.55 9.36 -12.70
N GLN A 57 5.32 9.83 -12.77
CA GLN A 57 4.15 9.03 -13.08
C GLN A 57 3.78 9.19 -14.56
N ASN A 58 3.49 8.08 -15.22
CA ASN A 58 2.87 8.03 -16.53
C ASN A 58 1.70 7.04 -16.46
N ASP A 59 0.48 7.56 -16.52
CA ASP A 59 -0.75 6.86 -16.17
C ASP A 59 -0.66 6.17 -14.80
N GLY A 60 -0.89 4.86 -14.72
CA GLY A 60 -0.77 4.09 -13.48
C GLY A 60 0.64 3.61 -13.18
N LYS A 61 1.66 3.93 -13.99
CA LYS A 61 3.04 3.47 -13.81
C LYS A 61 3.91 4.57 -13.22
N VAL A 62 4.79 4.20 -12.31
CA VAL A 62 5.71 5.13 -11.66
C VAL A 62 7.14 4.61 -11.78
N ALA A 63 8.05 5.49 -12.14
CA ALA A 63 9.49 5.28 -12.07
C ALA A 63 10.13 6.41 -11.27
N GLY A 64 11.24 6.13 -10.61
CA GLY A 64 11.89 7.16 -9.81
C GLY A 64 13.16 6.71 -9.11
N THR A 65 13.58 7.51 -8.16
CA THR A 65 14.69 7.21 -7.25
C THR A 65 14.30 7.46 -5.82
N VAL A 66 14.79 6.61 -4.91
CA VAL A 66 14.64 6.78 -3.47
C VAL A 66 16.02 6.91 -2.83
N ARG A 67 16.11 7.76 -1.81
CA ARG A 67 17.27 7.89 -0.96
C ARG A 67 16.82 7.72 0.49
N VAL A 68 17.29 6.65 1.11
CA VAL A 68 17.04 6.35 2.52
C VAL A 68 18.30 6.68 3.31
N LYS A 69 18.13 7.13 4.55
CA LYS A 69 19.20 7.24 5.54
C LYS A 69 18.73 6.79 6.90
N GLY A 70 19.64 6.25 7.70
CA GLY A 70 19.46 5.99 9.13
C GLY A 70 19.29 4.53 9.49
N SER A 71 19.40 3.59 8.54
CA SER A 71 19.25 2.17 8.84
C SER A 71 20.59 1.56 9.26
N THR A 72 20.60 0.76 10.32
CA THR A 72 21.84 0.14 10.82
C THR A 72 22.32 -1.03 9.95
N VAL A 73 21.40 -1.65 9.19
CA VAL A 73 21.66 -2.75 8.26
C VAL A 73 21.90 -2.26 6.82
N GLY A 74 22.15 -0.97 6.65
CA GLY A 74 22.46 -0.32 5.37
C GLY A 74 21.24 0.38 4.77
N ASP A 75 21.50 1.46 4.03
CA ASP A 75 20.49 2.37 3.50
C ASP A 75 19.99 1.96 2.10
N PRO A 76 18.77 1.40 1.96
CA PRO A 76 18.23 0.95 0.68
C PRO A 76 17.90 2.14 -0.22
N SER A 77 18.84 2.51 -1.09
CA SER A 77 18.74 3.66 -1.99
C SER A 77 18.98 3.24 -3.43
N GLY A 78 18.30 3.90 -4.37
CA GLY A 78 18.50 3.64 -5.79
C GLY A 78 17.25 3.87 -6.62
N ARG A 79 17.19 3.21 -7.77
CA ARG A 79 16.00 3.22 -8.64
C ARG A 79 14.83 2.53 -7.94
N LEU A 80 13.65 3.11 -8.07
CA LEU A 80 12.40 2.47 -7.68
C LEU A 80 11.46 2.37 -8.89
N GLU A 81 10.61 1.35 -8.85
CA GLU A 81 9.56 1.11 -9.83
C GLU A 81 8.27 0.84 -9.08
N GLY A 82 7.15 1.31 -9.62
CA GLY A 82 5.87 1.19 -8.94
C GLY A 82 4.68 1.49 -9.82
N GLY A 83 3.53 1.60 -9.17
CA GLY A 83 2.29 1.98 -9.81
C GLY A 83 1.28 2.57 -8.83
N VAL A 84 0.32 3.29 -9.39
CA VAL A 84 -0.76 3.95 -8.65
C VAL A 84 -2.09 3.33 -9.06
N THR A 85 -2.89 2.99 -8.06
CA THR A 85 -4.28 2.52 -8.24
C THR A 85 -5.16 3.22 -7.21
N GLY A 86 -6.16 3.97 -7.70
CA GLY A 86 -6.87 4.92 -6.84
C GLY A 86 -5.88 5.91 -6.23
N LYS A 87 -5.85 5.95 -4.89
CA LYS A 87 -4.93 6.81 -4.11
C LYS A 87 -3.71 6.05 -3.56
N VAL A 88 -3.54 4.78 -3.92
CA VAL A 88 -2.50 3.93 -3.35
C VAL A 88 -1.34 3.83 -4.33
N PHE A 89 -0.17 4.26 -3.88
CA PHE A 89 1.12 4.10 -4.56
C PHE A 89 1.84 2.89 -3.99
N ARG A 90 2.16 1.92 -4.86
CA ARG A 90 2.97 0.75 -4.51
C ARG A 90 4.29 0.79 -5.25
N PHE A 91 5.39 0.47 -4.58
CA PHE A 91 6.72 0.46 -5.20
C PHE A 91 7.59 -0.69 -4.71
N ARG A 92 8.65 -0.94 -5.47
CA ARG A 92 9.75 -1.84 -5.14
C ARG A 92 11.07 -1.26 -5.63
N LEU A 93 12.17 -1.64 -4.98
CA LEU A 93 13.52 -1.39 -5.48
C LEU A 93 13.99 -2.64 -6.25
N PRO A 94 14.49 -2.54 -7.49
CA PRO A 94 15.03 -3.71 -8.18
C PRO A 94 16.32 -4.27 -7.56
N ALA A 95 17.08 -3.42 -6.87
CA ALA A 95 18.39 -3.75 -6.30
C ALA A 95 18.37 -4.04 -4.78
N ASP A 96 17.21 -3.92 -4.13
CA ASP A 96 17.04 -4.11 -2.69
C ASP A 96 15.64 -4.68 -2.41
N PRO A 97 15.45 -5.57 -1.41
CA PRO A 97 14.15 -6.17 -1.10
C PRO A 97 13.10 -5.19 -0.57
N LEU A 98 13.43 -3.92 -0.33
CA LEU A 98 12.46 -2.91 0.09
C LEU A 98 11.30 -2.78 -0.92
N THR A 99 10.11 -3.04 -0.40
CA THR A 99 8.82 -2.74 -1.03
C THR A 99 8.06 -1.72 -0.19
N GLY A 100 7.06 -1.06 -0.77
CA GLY A 100 6.18 -0.19 0.01
C GLY A 100 4.82 0.03 -0.61
N GLU A 101 3.88 0.38 0.26
CA GLU A 101 2.50 0.75 -0.06
C GLU A 101 2.13 2.01 0.72
N LEU A 102 1.89 3.10 0.00
CA LEU A 102 1.62 4.42 0.55
C LEU A 102 0.27 4.93 0.04
N THR A 103 -0.54 5.51 0.92
CA THR A 103 -1.76 6.22 0.56
C THR A 103 -1.47 7.71 0.42
N VAL A 104 -1.87 8.27 -0.72
CA VAL A 104 -1.69 9.68 -1.06
C VAL A 104 -2.90 10.49 -0.60
N ASN A 105 -2.66 11.53 0.18
CA ASN A 105 -3.67 12.49 0.65
C ASN A 105 -3.21 13.92 0.34
N GLY A 106 -3.41 14.36 -0.89
CA GLY A 106 -2.95 15.68 -1.36
C GLY A 106 -1.43 15.75 -1.40
N ASP A 107 -0.85 16.53 -0.50
CA ASP A 107 0.60 16.74 -0.38
C ASP A 107 1.27 15.84 0.65
N THR A 108 0.56 14.84 1.20
CA THR A 108 1.14 13.85 2.11
C THR A 108 1.00 12.42 1.57
N MET A 109 1.97 11.58 1.93
CA MET A 109 1.92 10.14 1.75
C MET A 109 2.20 9.45 3.08
N THR A 110 1.35 8.52 3.45
CA THR A 110 1.56 7.68 4.63
C THR A 110 1.35 6.22 4.29
N GLY A 111 2.09 5.34 4.95
CA GLY A 111 1.90 3.91 4.75
C GLY A 111 3.07 3.11 5.27
N THR A 112 3.31 1.97 4.65
CA THR A 112 4.31 1.02 5.12
C THR A 112 5.33 0.66 4.06
N GLY A 113 6.57 0.45 4.52
CA GLY A 113 7.60 -0.27 3.78
C GLY A 113 7.81 -1.64 4.39
N ASN A 114 8.23 -2.62 3.60
CA ASN A 114 8.68 -3.91 4.09
C ASN A 114 10.07 -4.20 3.54
N ARG A 115 11.03 -4.38 4.45
CA ARG A 115 12.40 -4.81 4.19
C ARG A 115 12.87 -5.64 5.37
N ASP A 116 12.47 -6.91 5.39
CA ASP A 116 12.59 -7.86 6.52
C ASP A 116 11.80 -7.47 7.79
N VAL A 117 11.66 -6.17 8.05
CA VAL A 117 10.81 -5.55 9.08
C VAL A 117 9.89 -4.52 8.44
N PHE A 118 8.79 -4.19 9.14
CA PHE A 118 7.87 -3.14 8.71
C PHE A 118 8.37 -1.75 9.08
N TRP A 119 8.37 -0.86 8.11
CA TRP A 119 8.67 0.56 8.27
C TRP A 119 7.35 1.33 8.20
N GLN A 120 7.14 2.26 9.12
CA GLN A 120 6.12 3.30 9.03
C GLN A 120 6.74 4.46 8.25
N ILE A 121 6.12 4.87 7.15
CA ILE A 121 6.63 5.91 6.26
C ILE A 121 5.65 7.09 6.26
N GLU A 122 6.19 8.29 6.39
CA GLU A 122 5.47 9.55 6.26
C GLU A 122 6.29 10.50 5.38
N LEU A 123 5.68 11.00 4.31
CA LEU A 123 6.31 11.91 3.35
C LEU A 123 5.42 13.10 3.07
N THR A 124 6.07 14.22 2.78
CA THR A 124 5.42 15.45 2.33
C THR A 124 5.99 15.85 0.98
N ARG A 125 5.12 16.27 0.06
CA ARG A 125 5.52 16.80 -1.24
C ARG A 125 6.34 18.08 -1.05
N GLN A 126 7.47 18.15 -1.72
CA GLN A 126 8.33 19.33 -1.73
C GLN A 126 7.83 20.30 -2.80
N LYS A 127 7.73 21.59 -2.46
CA LYS A 127 7.27 22.68 -3.35
C LYS A 127 8.42 23.24 -4.19
#